data_AF-A0A4Q4W9E6-F1
#
_entry.id   AF-A0A4Q4W9E6-F1
#
_cell.length_a   1.000
_cell.length_b   1.000
_cell.length_c   1.000
_cell.angle_alpha   90.00
_cell.angle_beta   90.00
_cell.angle_gamma   90.00
#
_symmetry.space_group_name_H-M   'P 1'
#
loop_
_entity.id
_entity.type
_entity.pdbx_description
1 polymer ?
#
loop_
_entity_poly.entity_id
_entity_poly.type
_entity_poly.pdbx_seq_one_letter_code
_entity_poly.pdbx_strand_id
1 'polypeptide(L)'
;MYAAGKPVAAVCHAPGVLRHAKAPDGSPLVRDKPVTGFANSEEAAVGLTEVVPFLVEDMLKKNGGKYSKGPDWQSYVVVAASLITGQNPASSEAAAKALLSRLSMA
;
A
#
# COMPACT_ATOMS: atom_id res chain seq x y z
N MET A 1 0.90 5.65 -15.06
CA MET A 1 1.68 4.49 -14.61
C MET A 1 0.82 3.23 -14.57
N TYR A 2 -0.03 3.05 -13.55
CA TYR A 2 -0.80 1.82 -13.34
C TYR A 2 -1.70 1.42 -14.54
N ALA A 3 -2.50 2.36 -15.08
CA ALA A 3 -3.39 2.07 -16.22
C ALA A 3 -2.65 1.66 -17.51
N ALA A 4 -1.36 2.00 -17.62
CA ALA A 4 -0.50 1.56 -18.72
C ALA A 4 0.20 0.21 -18.43
N GLY A 5 -0.27 -0.54 -17.43
CA GLY A 5 0.31 -1.83 -17.02
C GLY A 5 1.65 -1.74 -16.27
N LYS A 6 2.21 -0.54 -16.08
CA LYS A 6 3.51 -0.38 -15.41
C LYS A 6 3.41 -0.71 -13.92
N PRO A 7 4.37 -1.46 -13.35
CA PRO A 7 4.37 -1.76 -11.93
C PRO A 7 4.56 -0.49 -11.09
N VAL A 8 3.85 -0.43 -9.97
CA VAL A 8 3.86 0.67 -9.00
C VAL A 8 4.04 0.05 -7.62
N ALA A 9 5.07 0.49 -6.89
CA ALA A 9 5.33 0.03 -5.53
C ALA A 9 5.30 1.19 -4.53
N ALA A 10 4.70 0.97 -3.36
CA ALA A 10 4.65 1.92 -2.26
C ALA A 10 4.77 1.19 -0.91
N VAL A 11 5.57 1.71 0.02
CA VAL A 11 5.86 1.07 1.31
C VAL A 11 5.64 2.04 2.47
N CYS A 12 5.25 1.52 3.64
CA CYS A 12 5.05 2.30 4.87
C CYS A 12 3.87 3.29 4.73
N HIS A 13 4.10 4.59 4.89
CA HIS A 13 3.08 5.62 4.66
C HIS A 13 2.83 5.93 3.18
N ALA A 14 3.73 5.53 2.28
CA ALA A 14 3.63 5.87 0.86
C ALA A 14 2.33 5.39 0.18
N PRO A 15 1.69 4.25 0.54
CA PRO A 15 0.33 3.92 0.08
C PRO A 15 -0.71 5.02 0.32
N GLY A 16 -0.43 5.98 1.21
CA GLY A 16 -1.14 7.25 1.37
C GLY A 16 -1.36 8.03 0.06
N VAL A 17 -0.45 7.94 -0.92
CA VAL A 17 -0.59 8.60 -2.23
C VAL A 17 -1.79 8.07 -3.05
N LEU A 18 -2.31 6.91 -2.68
CA LEU A 18 -3.46 6.28 -3.33
C LEU A 18 -4.80 6.87 -2.86
N ARG A 19 -4.80 7.79 -1.88
CA ARG A 19 -6.02 8.41 -1.30
C ARG A 19 -6.95 9.00 -2.33
N HIS A 20 -6.40 9.62 -3.37
CA HIS A 20 -7.16 10.26 -4.43
C HIS A 20 -6.94 9.64 -5.81
N ALA A 21 -6.13 8.58 -5.89
CA ALA A 21 -5.87 7.89 -7.16
C ALA A 21 -7.14 7.18 -7.64
N LYS A 22 -7.46 7.34 -8.92
CA LYS A 22 -8.64 6.75 -9.56
C LYS A 22 -8.25 5.77 -10.66
N ALA A 23 -9.08 4.75 -10.86
CA ALA A 23 -9.04 3.91 -12.05
C ALA A 23 -9.70 4.65 -13.24
N PRO A 24 -9.55 4.16 -14.50
CA PRO A 24 -10.12 4.81 -15.67
C PRO A 24 -11.65 5.00 -15.61
N ASP A 25 -12.35 4.16 -14.84
CA ASP A 25 -13.80 4.25 -14.60
C ASP A 25 -14.18 5.30 -13.52
N GLY A 26 -13.21 6.06 -13.00
CA GLY A 26 -13.40 7.08 -11.96
C GLY A 26 -13.52 6.54 -10.53
N SER A 27 -13.54 5.21 -10.34
CA SER A 27 -13.59 4.59 -9.02
C SER A 27 -12.23 4.66 -8.31
N PRO A 28 -12.15 4.59 -6.97
CA PRO A 28 -10.87 4.56 -6.27
C PRO A 28 -9.97 3.44 -6.81
N LEU A 29 -8.69 3.74 -7.05
CA LEU A 29 -7.77 2.80 -7.66
C LEU A 29 -7.67 1.49 -6.87
N VAL A 30 -7.69 1.58 -5.54
CA VAL A 30 -7.56 0.45 -4.61
C VAL A 30 -8.85 -0.36 -4.44
N ARG A 31 -9.98 0.07 -5.00
CA ARG A 31 -11.26 -0.62 -4.85
C ARG A 31 -11.14 -2.10 -5.23
N ASP A 32 -11.60 -2.95 -4.30
CA ASP A 32 -11.62 -4.42 -4.33
C ASP A 32 -10.25 -5.11 -4.43
N LYS A 33 -9.14 -4.35 -4.35
CA LYS A 33 -7.77 -4.89 -4.46
C LYS A 33 -7.19 -5.20 -3.09
N PRO A 34 -6.41 -6.28 -2.95
CA PRO A 34 -5.65 -6.53 -1.75
C PRO A 34 -4.55 -5.46 -1.63
N VAL A 35 -4.45 -4.82 -0.47
CA VAL A 35 -3.49 -3.74 -0.20
C VAL A 35 -2.97 -3.85 1.23
N THR A 36 -1.82 -3.24 1.48
CA THR A 36 -1.29 -2.99 2.82
C THR A 36 -0.63 -1.61 2.86
N GLY A 37 -0.10 -1.23 4.01
CA GLY A 37 0.51 0.05 4.34
C GLY A 37 0.63 0.16 5.84
N PHE A 38 1.25 1.24 6.33
CA PHE A 38 1.54 1.41 7.75
C PHE A 38 0.29 1.21 8.59
N ALA A 39 0.36 0.27 9.52
CA ALA A 39 -0.81 -0.15 10.28
C ALA A 39 -1.19 0.90 11.32
N ASN A 40 -2.48 0.99 11.65
CA ASN A 40 -2.94 1.88 12.72
C ASN A 40 -2.27 1.55 14.07
N SER A 41 -1.95 0.27 14.31
CA SER A 41 -1.23 -0.17 15.51
C SER A 41 0.23 0.30 15.52
N GLU A 42 0.89 0.31 14.37
CA GLU A 42 2.25 0.85 14.24
C GLU A 42 2.25 2.38 14.41
N GLU A 43 1.24 3.08 13.89
CA GLU A 43 1.05 4.53 14.09
C GLU A 43 0.79 4.88 15.55
N ALA A 44 -0.06 4.10 16.23
CA ALA A 44 -0.33 4.26 17.65
C ALA A 44 0.92 3.99 18.49
N ALA A 45 1.71 2.98 18.13
CA ALA A 45 2.94 2.63 18.83
C ALA A 45 4.03 3.73 18.72
N VAL A 46 4.04 4.52 17.64
CA VAL A 46 4.92 5.70 17.52
C VAL A 46 4.30 6.98 18.08
N GLY A 47 3.06 6.93 18.58
CA GLY A 47 2.39 8.04 19.26
C GLY A 47 1.94 9.17 18.33
N LEU A 48 1.76 8.90 17.03
CA LEU A 48 1.47 9.93 16.03
C LEU A 48 0.03 9.88 15.47
N THR A 49 -0.84 9.01 16.00
CA THR A 49 -2.23 8.85 15.55
C THR A 49 -2.99 10.17 15.44
N GLU A 50 -2.84 11.06 16.43
CA GLU A 50 -3.52 12.36 16.47
C GLU A 50 -2.74 13.49 15.77
N VAL A 51 -1.55 13.19 15.24
CA VAL A 51 -0.67 14.15 14.55
C VAL A 51 -0.82 14.04 13.04
N VAL A 52 -0.93 12.81 12.53
CA VAL A 52 -1.07 12.56 11.10
C VAL A 52 -2.42 13.07 10.58
N PRO A 53 -2.49 13.63 9.36
CA PRO A 53 -3.73 14.20 8.82
C PRO A 53 -4.78 13.13 8.48
N PHE A 54 -4.39 11.86 8.45
CA PHE A 54 -5.23 10.68 8.31
C PHE A 54 -4.40 9.42 8.56
N LEU A 55 -5.06 8.33 8.93
CA LEU A 55 -4.46 7.00 9.04
C LEU A 55 -4.49 6.25 7.70
N VAL A 56 -3.37 5.65 7.32
CA VAL A 56 -3.20 5.00 6.00
C VAL A 56 -4.10 3.77 5.86
N GLU A 57 -4.15 2.91 6.88
CA GLU A 57 -5.01 1.72 6.89
C GLU A 57 -6.50 2.10 6.75
N ASP A 58 -6.98 3.08 7.52
CA ASP A 58 -8.38 3.53 7.44
C ASP A 58 -8.71 4.17 6.10
N MET A 59 -7.80 4.97 5.57
CA MET A 59 -7.96 5.57 4.25
C MET A 59 -8.08 4.50 3.16
N LEU A 60 -7.20 3.49 3.18
CA LEU A 60 -7.23 2.39 2.20
C LEU A 60 -8.55 1.60 2.29
N LYS A 61 -8.99 1.27 3.51
CA LYS A 61 -10.28 0.60 3.76
C LYS A 61 -11.46 1.45 3.27
N LYS A 62 -11.48 2.75 3.58
CA LYS A 62 -12.52 3.70 3.14
C LYS A 62 -12.62 3.80 1.62
N ASN A 63 -11.50 3.66 0.92
CA ASN A 63 -11.45 3.62 -0.55
C ASN A 63 -11.79 2.24 -1.15
N GLY A 64 -12.26 1.28 -0.33
CA GLY A 64 -12.64 -0.06 -0.76
C GLY A 64 -11.45 -1.01 -0.96
N GLY A 65 -10.27 -0.66 -0.47
CA GLY A 65 -9.11 -1.56 -0.45
C GLY A 65 -9.35 -2.71 0.53
N LYS A 66 -9.03 -3.94 0.11
CA LYS A 66 -9.02 -5.13 0.97
C LYS A 66 -7.74 -5.12 1.78
N TYR A 67 -7.71 -4.24 2.79
CA TYR A 67 -6.54 -4.04 3.64
C TYR A 67 -6.24 -5.30 4.45
N SER A 68 -4.96 -5.63 4.54
CA SER A 68 -4.42 -6.68 5.40
C SER A 68 -3.04 -6.26 5.91
N LYS A 69 -2.62 -6.85 7.03
CA LYS A 69 -1.33 -6.59 7.67
C LYS A 69 -0.76 -7.85 8.29
N GLY A 70 0.55 -7.93 8.37
CA GLY A 70 1.27 -8.87 9.21
C GLY A 70 1.41 -8.34 10.65
N PRO A 71 2.17 -9.05 11.50
CA PRO A 71 2.56 -8.52 12.81
C PRO A 71 3.29 -7.18 12.67
N ASP A 72 3.10 -6.29 13.64
CA ASP A 72 3.76 -4.98 13.65
C ASP A 72 5.30 -5.15 13.54
N TRP A 73 5.92 -4.24 12.77
CA TRP A 73 7.36 -4.20 12.51
C TRP A 73 7.93 -5.38 11.70
N GLN A 74 7.11 -6.36 11.31
CA GLN A 74 7.51 -7.47 10.46
C GLN A 74 7.29 -7.15 8.97
N SER A 75 8.08 -7.79 8.12
CA SER A 75 7.95 -7.65 6.67
C SER A 75 6.60 -8.20 6.20
N TYR A 76 5.82 -7.38 5.50
CA TYR A 76 4.55 -7.78 4.90
C TYR A 76 4.31 -7.03 3.59
N VAL A 77 4.14 -7.78 2.50
CA VAL A 77 3.96 -7.25 1.14
C VAL A 77 2.77 -7.91 0.48
N VAL A 78 1.95 -7.08 -0.17
CA VAL A 78 0.79 -7.51 -0.94
C VAL A 78 0.95 -7.06 -2.39
N VAL A 79 0.67 -7.97 -3.32
CA VAL A 79 0.76 -7.73 -4.76
C VAL A 79 -0.63 -7.90 -5.40
N ALA A 80 -1.16 -6.82 -5.98
CA ALA A 80 -2.42 -6.78 -6.71
C ALA A 80 -2.16 -6.38 -8.17
N ALA A 81 -2.02 -7.36 -9.06
CA ALA A 81 -1.58 -7.15 -10.44
C ALA A 81 -0.25 -6.37 -10.49
N SER A 82 -0.26 -5.14 -11.02
CA SER A 82 0.90 -4.24 -11.10
C SER A 82 1.03 -3.31 -9.89
N LEU A 83 0.11 -3.34 -8.92
CA LEU A 83 0.20 -2.57 -7.68
C LEU A 83 0.83 -3.41 -6.57
N ILE A 84 1.94 -2.94 -6.01
CA ILE A 84 2.68 -3.56 -4.92
C ILE A 84 2.62 -2.62 -3.73
N THR A 85 2.21 -3.14 -2.57
CA THR A 85 2.18 -2.37 -1.32
C THR A 85 2.92 -3.11 -0.22
N GLY A 86 3.69 -2.39 0.59
CA GLY A 86 4.42 -2.93 1.75
C GLY A 86 4.03 -2.20 3.03
N GLN A 87 3.94 -2.94 4.13
CA GLN A 87 3.38 -2.43 5.38
C GLN A 87 4.28 -1.37 6.04
N ASN A 88 5.58 -1.62 6.17
CA ASN A 88 6.47 -0.84 7.03
C ASN A 88 7.93 -0.87 6.47
N PRO A 89 8.92 -0.23 7.12
CA PRO A 89 10.31 -0.24 6.62
C PRO A 89 10.90 -1.64 6.42
N ALA A 90 10.55 -2.62 7.26
CA ALA A 90 10.99 -4.02 7.11
C ALA A 90 10.45 -4.70 5.84
N SER A 91 9.44 -4.10 5.20
CA SER A 91 8.85 -4.56 3.94
C SER A 91 9.58 -4.05 2.69
N SER A 92 10.57 -3.16 2.84
CA SER A 92 11.23 -2.48 1.72
C SER A 92 11.93 -3.44 0.75
N GLU A 93 12.73 -4.37 1.27
CA GLU A 93 13.46 -5.33 0.44
C GLU A 93 12.52 -6.28 -0.31
N ALA A 94 11.51 -6.81 0.39
CA ALA A 94 10.53 -7.71 -0.21
C ALA A 94 9.70 -7.00 -1.30
N ALA A 95 9.31 -5.73 -1.08
CA ALA A 95 8.60 -4.93 -2.07
C ALA A 95 9.49 -4.62 -3.29
N ALA A 96 10.78 -4.33 -3.08
CA ALA A 96 11.74 -4.11 -4.16
C ALA A 96 11.96 -5.37 -5.00
N LYS A 97 12.10 -6.55 -4.36
CA LYS A 97 12.19 -7.83 -5.06
C LYS A 97 10.93 -8.10 -5.91
N ALA A 98 9.73 -7.88 -5.34
CA ALA A 98 8.48 -8.03 -6.08
C ALA A 98 8.39 -7.07 -7.28
N LEU A 99 8.89 -5.84 -7.13
CA LEU A 99 8.95 -4.87 -8.23
C LEU A 99 9.92 -5.31 -9.33
N LEU A 100 11.14 -5.74 -8.97
CA LEU A 100 12.14 -6.22 -9.90
C LEU A 100 11.63 -7.42 -10.71
N SER A 101 10.99 -8.40 -10.05
CA SER A 101 10.38 -9.54 -10.73
C SER A 101 9.32 -9.12 -11.75
N ARG A 102 8.58 -8.03 -11.50
CA ARG A 102 7.58 -7.50 -12.46
C ARG A 102 8.23 -6.74 -13.63
N LEU A 103 9.36 -6.07 -13.39
CA LEU A 103 10.10 -5.37 -14.44
C LEU A 103 10.84 -6.33 -15.37
N SER A 104 11.32 -7.47 -14.87
CA SER A 104 12.04 -8.46 -15.67
C SER A 104 11.13 -9.37 -16.50
N MET A 105 9.81 -9.26 -16.35
CA MET A 105 8.82 -9.98 -17.16
C MET A 105 8.22 -9.11 -18.28
N ALA A 106 8.73 -7.88 -18.47
CA ALA A 106 8.29 -6.92 -19.47
C ALA A 106 9.16 -6.94 -20.72
#